data_AF-A0A953ZI72-F1
#
_entry.id   AF-A0A953ZI72-F1
#
_cell.length_a   1.000
_cell.length_b   1.000
_cell.length_c   1.000
_cell.angle_alpha   90.00
_cell.angle_beta   90.00
_cell.angle_gamma   90.00
#
_symmetry.space_group_name_H-M   'P 1'
#
loop_
_entity.id
_entity.type
_entity.pdbx_description
1 polymer ?
#
loop_
_entity_poly.entity_id
_entity_poly.type
_entity_poly.pdbx_seq_one_letter_code
_entity_poly.pdbx_strand_id
1 'polypeptide(L)'
;WISVATDLFGKDESSTAEWAYVWGLKSRFDEDEQRKAGNMDFNRKELNHHNRDLYHAEVTDLVNRLNNFVPEGQPKLYVPDIKFHRAIGRWANQPYSVTGELLSEEEYKKHLHDVLPNEVDLATVADIFKDPDWIEDKKMPNDPWAYQKATHAGTKDIA
;
A
#
# COMPACT_ATOMS: atom_id res chain seq x y z
N TRP A 1 1.53 -3.64 7.82
CA TRP A 1 2.53 -3.58 6.74
C TRP A 1 2.44 -2.32 5.90
N ILE A 2 1.26 -1.93 5.41
CA ILE A 2 1.14 -0.78 4.48
C ILE A 2 1.68 0.52 5.08
N SER A 3 1.31 0.87 6.32
CA SER A 3 1.81 2.07 7.01
C SER A 3 3.34 2.08 7.19
N VAL A 4 3.93 0.92 7.49
CA VAL A 4 5.40 0.81 7.61
C VAL A 4 6.08 0.92 6.24
N ALA A 5 5.46 0.37 5.18
CA ALA A 5 5.99 0.47 3.84
C ALA A 5 6.01 1.90 3.30
N THR A 6 5.02 2.73 3.66
CA THR A 6 5.00 4.14 3.23
C THR A 6 6.13 4.96 3.84
N ASP A 7 6.67 4.57 5.01
CA ASP A 7 7.84 5.21 5.61
C ASP A 7 9.15 4.92 4.84
N LEU A 8 9.23 3.83 4.07
CA LEU A 8 10.43 3.47 3.29
C LEU A 8 10.76 4.52 2.21
N PHE A 9 9.79 5.36 1.81
CA PHE A 9 10.02 6.46 0.87
C PHE A 9 10.82 7.63 1.48
N GLY A 10 10.99 7.66 2.81
CA GLY A 10 11.76 8.68 3.52
C GLY A 10 10.94 9.94 3.86
N LYS A 11 11.60 11.08 4.07
CA LYS A 11 10.90 12.36 4.33
C LYS A 11 10.20 12.85 3.06
N ASP A 12 9.07 13.55 3.23
CA ASP A 12 8.27 14.08 2.12
C ASP A 12 9.08 15.04 1.26
N GLU A 13 9.63 16.09 1.90
CA GLU A 13 10.60 16.99 1.30
C GLU A 13 12.03 16.52 1.55
N SER A 14 12.82 16.36 0.50
CA SER A 14 14.20 15.87 0.58
C SER A 14 15.11 16.53 -0.44
N SER A 15 16.10 17.30 0.04
CA SER A 15 17.17 17.86 -0.80
C SER A 15 18.04 16.77 -1.44
N THR A 16 18.22 15.62 -0.78
CA THR A 16 18.98 14.51 -1.37
C THR A 16 18.22 13.85 -2.50
N ALA A 17 16.89 13.73 -2.40
CA ALA A 17 16.05 13.26 -3.50
C ALA A 17 16.03 14.24 -4.69
N GLU A 18 15.98 15.55 -4.40
CA GLU A 18 16.08 16.60 -5.42
C GLU A 18 17.38 16.50 -6.23
N TRP A 19 18.54 16.43 -5.56
CA TRP A 19 19.83 16.32 -6.26
C TRP A 19 20.00 14.98 -6.98
N ALA A 20 19.48 13.88 -6.42
CA ALA A 20 19.46 12.59 -7.11
C ALA A 20 18.64 12.66 -8.42
N TYR A 21 17.56 13.44 -8.45
CA TYR A 21 16.81 13.71 -9.68
C TYR A 21 17.59 14.56 -10.66
N VAL A 22 18.19 15.66 -10.22
CA VAL A 22 19.00 16.55 -11.07
C VAL A 22 20.18 15.81 -11.71
N TRP A 23 20.80 14.86 -10.99
CA TRP A 23 21.88 14.03 -11.50
C TRP A 23 21.41 12.82 -12.32
N GLY A 24 20.10 12.61 -12.48
CA GLY A 24 19.54 11.52 -13.26
C GLY A 24 19.62 10.14 -12.59
N LEU A 25 19.81 10.08 -11.26
CA LEU A 25 19.90 8.84 -10.49
C LEU A 25 18.53 8.34 -10.00
N LYS A 26 17.58 9.25 -9.78
CA LYS A 26 16.23 8.94 -9.27
C LYS A 26 15.19 9.76 -10.01
N SER A 27 14.14 9.13 -10.54
CA SER A 27 13.03 9.83 -11.21
C SER A 27 11.73 9.70 -10.43
N ARG A 28 10.66 10.37 -10.92
CA ARG A 28 9.30 9.98 -10.57
C ARG A 28 9.00 8.60 -11.15
N PHE A 29 8.07 7.87 -10.54
CA PHE A 29 7.62 6.58 -11.08
C PHE A 29 6.93 6.76 -12.45
N ASP A 30 6.14 7.81 -12.59
CA ASP A 30 5.36 8.20 -13.78
C ASP A 30 6.10 9.22 -14.68
N GLU A 31 7.43 9.25 -14.67
CA GLU A 31 8.23 10.31 -15.33
C GLU A 31 7.90 10.48 -16.82
N ASP A 32 7.74 9.39 -17.56
CA ASP A 32 7.45 9.44 -19.00
C ASP A 32 6.04 9.99 -19.28
N GLU A 33 5.07 9.67 -18.43
CA GLU A 33 3.70 10.18 -18.52
C GLU A 33 3.68 11.69 -18.23
N GLN A 34 4.35 12.11 -17.15
CA GLN A 34 4.45 13.52 -16.78
C GLN A 34 5.20 14.33 -17.84
N ARG A 35 6.22 13.76 -18.47
CA ARG A 35 6.95 14.39 -19.58
C ARG A 35 6.05 14.59 -20.79
N LYS A 36 5.24 13.58 -21.17
CA LYS A 36 4.27 13.69 -22.27
C LYS A 36 3.17 14.71 -21.96
N ALA A 37 2.76 14.82 -20.69
CA ALA A 37 1.80 15.80 -20.22
C ALA A 37 2.36 17.22 -20.11
N GLY A 38 3.68 17.42 -20.26
CA GLY A 38 4.33 18.72 -20.11
C GLY A 38 4.58 19.15 -18.65
N ASN A 39 4.37 18.25 -17.68
CA ASN A 39 4.50 18.51 -16.25
C ASN A 39 5.97 18.37 -15.77
N MET A 40 6.85 19.18 -16.35
CA MET A 40 8.29 19.17 -16.04
C MET A 40 8.69 20.19 -14.97
N ASP A 41 7.83 21.16 -14.67
CA ASP A 41 8.04 22.15 -13.60
C ASP A 41 7.31 21.73 -12.31
N PHE A 42 7.84 20.70 -11.65
CA PHE A 42 7.31 20.20 -10.38
C PHE A 42 8.29 20.47 -9.23
N ASN A 43 7.79 20.44 -8.00
CA ASN A 43 8.64 20.56 -6.82
C ASN A 43 9.48 19.29 -6.62
N ARG A 44 10.74 19.34 -7.06
CA ARG A 44 11.70 18.22 -6.96
C ARG A 44 11.97 17.77 -5.53
N LYS A 45 11.75 18.62 -4.53
CA LYS A 45 11.90 18.23 -3.11
C LYS A 45 10.85 17.23 -2.69
N GLU A 46 9.65 17.29 -3.28
CA GLU A 46 8.50 16.43 -2.95
C GLU A 46 8.53 15.09 -3.73
N LEU A 47 9.65 14.73 -4.33
CA LEU A 47 9.77 13.51 -5.15
C LEU A 47 9.42 12.23 -4.36
N ASN A 48 9.81 12.18 -3.09
CA ASN A 48 9.50 11.05 -2.22
C ASN A 48 8.01 10.98 -1.91
N HIS A 49 7.38 12.13 -1.67
CA HIS A 49 5.94 12.24 -1.42
C HIS A 49 5.15 11.79 -2.64
N HIS A 50 5.48 12.31 -3.83
CA HIS A 50 4.85 11.92 -5.10
C HIS A 50 4.89 10.41 -5.34
N ASN A 51 6.08 9.80 -5.20
CA ASN A 51 6.20 8.34 -5.40
C ASN A 51 5.47 7.53 -4.32
N ARG A 52 5.35 8.05 -3.09
CA ARG A 52 4.56 7.40 -2.03
C ARG A 52 3.08 7.44 -2.34
N ASP A 53 2.57 8.56 -2.85
CA ASP A 53 1.16 8.70 -3.21
C ASP A 53 0.78 7.73 -4.33
N LEU A 54 1.63 7.62 -5.36
CA LEU A 54 1.46 6.64 -6.43
C LEU A 54 1.48 5.20 -5.90
N TYR A 55 2.39 4.87 -4.99
CA TYR A 55 2.41 3.57 -4.33
C TYR A 55 1.14 3.30 -3.52
N HIS A 56 0.66 4.28 -2.76
CA HIS A 56 -0.57 4.15 -1.98
C HIS A 56 -1.79 3.93 -2.87
N ALA A 57 -1.88 4.67 -4.00
CA ALA A 57 -2.93 4.50 -4.99
C ALA A 57 -2.93 3.09 -5.60
N GLU A 58 -1.76 2.59 -6.03
CA GLU A 58 -1.63 1.24 -6.60
C GLU A 58 -2.02 0.15 -5.59
N VAL A 59 -1.56 0.26 -4.34
CA VAL A 59 -1.92 -0.68 -3.27
C VAL A 59 -3.43 -0.63 -2.99
N THR A 60 -4.04 0.56 -3.03
CA THR A 60 -5.49 0.72 -2.88
C THR A 60 -6.25 0.01 -3.98
N ASP A 61 -5.82 0.16 -5.23
CA ASP A 61 -6.42 -0.54 -6.37
C ASP A 61 -6.26 -2.06 -6.28
N LEU A 62 -5.11 -2.55 -5.84
CA LEU A 62 -4.89 -3.98 -5.61
C LEU A 62 -5.81 -4.54 -4.51
N VAL A 63 -5.95 -3.82 -3.39
CA VAL A 63 -6.87 -4.22 -2.31
C VAL A 63 -8.33 -4.18 -2.80
N ASN A 64 -8.70 -3.19 -3.60
CA ASN A 64 -10.02 -3.13 -4.23
C ASN A 64 -10.27 -4.33 -5.16
N ARG A 65 -9.24 -4.79 -5.89
CA ARG A 65 -9.34 -6.02 -6.70
C ARG A 65 -9.44 -7.28 -5.85
N LEU A 66 -8.71 -7.35 -4.73
CA LEU A 66 -8.80 -8.47 -3.78
C LEU A 66 -10.20 -8.62 -3.18
N ASN A 67 -10.91 -7.50 -2.99
CA ASN A 67 -12.30 -7.51 -2.53
C ASN A 67 -13.29 -8.21 -3.48
N ASN A 68 -12.91 -8.53 -4.72
CA ASN A 68 -13.75 -9.35 -5.61
C ASN A 68 -13.80 -10.83 -5.17
N PHE A 69 -12.84 -11.28 -4.36
CA PHE A 69 -12.81 -12.63 -3.79
C PHE A 69 -13.48 -12.71 -2.40
N VAL A 70 -13.88 -11.57 -1.83
CA VAL A 70 -14.58 -11.52 -0.54
C VAL A 70 -16.06 -11.85 -0.78
N PRO A 71 -16.63 -12.85 -0.08
CA PRO A 71 -18.05 -13.22 -0.23
C PRO A 71 -18.99 -12.05 0.06
N GLU A 72 -20.17 -12.05 -0.57
CA GLU A 72 -21.20 -11.03 -0.33
C GLU A 72 -21.63 -11.02 1.14
N GLY A 73 -21.78 -9.83 1.72
CA GLY A 73 -22.14 -9.63 3.13
C GLY A 73 -20.96 -9.68 4.12
N GLN A 74 -19.75 -10.03 3.69
CA GLN A 74 -18.55 -9.95 4.53
C GLN A 74 -17.90 -8.56 4.48
N PRO A 75 -17.21 -8.12 5.56
CA PRO A 75 -16.45 -6.87 5.56
C PRO A 75 -15.37 -6.86 4.47
N LYS A 76 -15.30 -5.76 3.74
CA LYS A 76 -14.27 -5.57 2.70
C LYS A 76 -12.96 -5.08 3.32
N LEU A 77 -11.85 -5.48 2.71
CA LEU A 77 -10.53 -4.95 3.01
C LEU A 77 -10.43 -3.51 2.50
N TYR A 78 -9.67 -2.68 3.20
CA TYR A 78 -9.37 -1.32 2.75
C TYR A 78 -7.94 -0.95 3.16
N VAL A 79 -7.39 0.03 2.47
CA VAL A 79 -6.08 0.60 2.78
C VAL A 79 -6.26 1.74 3.78
N PRO A 80 -5.48 1.79 4.87
CA PRO A 80 -5.56 2.90 5.81
C PRO A 80 -5.13 4.23 5.15
N ASP A 81 -5.62 5.33 5.69
CA ASP A 81 -5.18 6.67 5.29
C ASP A 81 -3.65 6.79 5.36
N ILE A 82 -3.05 7.52 4.42
CA ILE A 82 -1.60 7.66 4.27
C ILE A 82 -0.91 8.30 5.49
N LYS A 83 -1.68 8.96 6.36
CA LYS A 83 -1.23 9.58 7.61
C LYS A 83 -1.17 8.59 8.77
N PHE A 84 -1.88 7.47 8.67
CA PHE A 84 -1.98 6.48 9.75
C PHE A 84 -0.61 5.86 10.07
N HIS A 85 -0.26 5.84 11.35
CA HIS A 85 0.89 5.12 11.89
C HIS A 85 2.20 5.38 11.12
N ARG A 86 2.58 6.67 11.04
CA ARG A 86 3.81 7.13 10.39
C ARG A 86 4.91 7.42 11.39
N ALA A 87 6.12 6.94 11.12
CA ALA A 87 7.34 7.27 11.85
C ALA A 87 8.21 8.31 11.11
N ILE A 88 8.01 8.51 9.80
CA ILE A 88 8.82 9.41 8.97
C ILE A 88 7.94 10.40 8.20
N GLY A 89 8.38 11.65 8.10
CA GLY A 89 7.72 12.70 7.31
C GLY A 89 6.84 13.64 8.13
N ARG A 90 5.98 14.40 7.45
CA ARG A 90 5.16 15.49 8.01
C ARG A 90 4.09 15.02 8.99
N TRP A 91 3.73 13.74 8.95
CA TRP A 91 2.76 13.11 9.86
C TRP A 91 3.43 12.19 10.89
N ALA A 92 4.76 12.22 10.99
CA ALA A 92 5.50 11.36 11.92
C ALA A 92 5.01 11.57 13.36
N ASN A 93 4.71 10.46 14.05
CA ASN A 93 4.25 10.40 15.44
C ASN A 93 2.96 11.19 15.73
N GLN A 94 2.18 11.54 14.71
CA GLN A 94 0.87 12.19 14.90
C GLN A 94 -0.23 11.12 15.05
N PRO A 95 -1.21 11.35 15.95
CA PRO A 95 -2.24 10.37 16.30
C PRO A 95 -3.38 10.31 15.26
N TYR A 96 -3.05 10.01 14.00
CA TYR A 96 -4.08 9.81 12.97
C TYR A 96 -4.70 8.42 13.04
N SER A 97 -6.02 8.31 12.88
CA SER A 97 -6.76 7.06 12.76
C SER A 97 -6.48 6.36 11.41
N VAL A 98 -7.00 5.15 11.24
CA VAL A 98 -6.94 4.42 9.94
C VAL A 98 -7.77 5.09 8.84
N THR A 99 -8.69 5.98 9.20
CA THR A 99 -9.57 6.74 8.30
C THR A 99 -9.12 8.20 8.12
N GLY A 100 -8.04 8.61 8.81
CA GLY A 100 -7.38 9.90 8.58
C GLY A 100 -7.81 11.03 9.52
N GLU A 101 -8.65 10.75 10.52
CA GLU A 101 -8.98 11.72 11.57
C GLU A 101 -7.86 11.84 12.60
N LEU A 102 -7.64 13.06 13.12
CA LEU A 102 -6.71 13.29 14.22
C LEU A 102 -7.40 12.94 15.54
N LEU A 103 -6.86 11.97 16.27
CA LEU A 103 -7.36 11.48 17.55
C LEU A 103 -6.62 12.12 18.73
N SER A 104 -7.19 12.04 19.93
CA SER A 104 -6.42 12.28 21.15
C SER A 104 -5.39 11.17 21.39
N GLU A 105 -4.39 11.41 22.24
CA GLU A 105 -3.38 10.39 22.57
C GLU A 105 -3.99 9.13 23.21
N GLU A 106 -5.01 9.29 24.05
CA GLU A 106 -5.69 8.18 24.73
C GLU A 106 -6.51 7.35 23.74
N GLU A 107 -7.29 8.02 22.87
CA GLU A 107 -8.05 7.36 21.81
C GLU A 107 -7.13 6.68 20.81
N TYR A 108 -5.99 7.29 20.46
CA TYR A 108 -5.03 6.71 19.54
C TYR A 108 -4.38 5.45 20.08
N LYS A 109 -4.03 5.41 21.39
CA LYS A 109 -3.49 4.18 22.01
C LYS A 109 -4.50 3.03 21.95
N LYS A 110 -5.77 3.31 22.23
CA LYS A 110 -6.84 2.32 22.09
C LYS A 110 -7.01 1.88 20.63
N HIS A 111 -7.04 2.85 19.72
CA HIS A 111 -7.15 2.62 18.29
C HIS A 111 -6.03 1.72 17.76
N LEU A 112 -4.78 1.97 18.16
CA LEU A 112 -3.63 1.13 17.78
C LEU A 112 -3.76 -0.31 18.27
N HIS A 113 -4.24 -0.51 19.50
CA HIS A 113 -4.49 -1.84 20.04
C HIS A 113 -5.56 -2.60 19.24
N ASP A 114 -6.59 -1.90 18.77
CA ASP A 114 -7.73 -2.50 18.06
C ASP A 114 -7.44 -2.78 16.57
N VAL A 115 -6.54 -2.01 15.93
CA VAL A 115 -6.30 -2.10 14.47
C VAL A 115 -4.96 -2.71 14.07
N LEU A 116 -4.05 -2.94 15.02
CA LEU A 116 -2.77 -3.59 14.74
C LEU A 116 -2.72 -4.98 15.36
N PRO A 117 -2.00 -5.92 14.72
CA PRO A 117 -1.79 -7.24 15.30
C PRO A 117 -1.18 -7.15 16.70
N ASN A 118 -1.86 -7.76 17.66
CA ASN A 118 -1.37 -7.92 19.03
C ASN A 118 -0.90 -9.37 19.28
N GLU A 119 -0.46 -9.66 20.50
CA GLU A 119 0.07 -10.99 20.87
C GLU A 119 -0.97 -12.11 20.68
N VAL A 120 -2.26 -11.82 20.92
CA VAL A 120 -3.36 -12.77 20.73
C VAL A 120 -3.56 -13.07 19.24
N ASP A 121 -3.51 -12.05 18.39
CA ASP A 121 -3.61 -12.22 16.93
C ASP A 121 -2.45 -13.06 16.40
N LEU A 122 -1.23 -12.79 16.86
CA LEU A 122 -0.04 -13.54 16.45
C LEU A 122 -0.10 -15.00 16.88
N ALA A 123 -0.58 -15.28 18.10
CA ALA A 123 -0.79 -16.64 18.56
C ALA A 123 -1.87 -17.37 17.75
N THR A 124 -2.95 -16.67 17.39
CA THR A 124 -4.03 -17.20 16.54
C THR A 124 -3.50 -17.55 15.16
N VAL A 125 -2.73 -16.66 14.53
CA VAL A 125 -2.08 -16.93 13.23
C VAL A 125 -1.13 -18.12 13.34
N ALA A 126 -0.32 -18.20 14.38
CA ALA A 126 0.60 -19.33 14.59
C ALA A 126 -0.14 -20.68 14.73
N ASP A 127 -1.35 -20.68 15.28
CA ASP A 127 -2.21 -21.87 15.37
C ASP A 127 -2.81 -22.26 14.01
N ILE A 128 -3.32 -21.28 13.25
CA ILE A 128 -3.84 -21.47 11.89
C ILE A 128 -2.78 -22.13 10.99
N PHE A 129 -1.53 -21.69 11.08
CA PHE A 129 -0.43 -22.23 10.26
C PHE A 129 -0.08 -23.70 10.53
N LYS A 130 -0.62 -24.31 11.59
CA LYS A 130 -0.43 -25.75 11.87
C LYS A 130 -1.30 -26.62 10.97
N ASP A 131 -2.45 -26.10 10.55
CA ASP A 131 -3.31 -26.77 9.57
C ASP A 131 -2.77 -26.48 8.17
N PRO A 132 -2.32 -27.47 7.38
CA PRO A 132 -1.80 -27.22 6.03
C PRO A 132 -2.88 -26.74 5.05
N ASP A 133 -4.16 -26.95 5.35
CA ASP A 133 -5.29 -26.60 4.47
C ASP A 133 -5.83 -25.17 4.73
N TRP A 134 -5.12 -24.37 5.54
CA TRP A 134 -5.51 -22.99 5.87
C TRP A 134 -5.52 -22.04 4.67
N ILE A 135 -4.81 -22.40 3.59
CA ILE A 135 -4.73 -21.64 2.35
C ILE A 135 -5.22 -22.52 1.20
N GLU A 136 -6.14 -21.97 0.40
CA GLU A 136 -6.63 -22.68 -0.78
C GLU A 136 -5.55 -22.80 -1.86
N ASP A 137 -5.39 -24.00 -2.40
CA ASP A 137 -4.53 -24.23 -3.55
C ASP A 137 -5.08 -23.51 -4.78
N LYS A 138 -4.33 -22.53 -5.27
CA LYS A 138 -4.62 -21.93 -6.57
C LYS A 138 -4.32 -22.96 -7.67
N LYS A 139 -5.36 -23.52 -8.28
CA LYS A 139 -5.20 -24.38 -9.46
C LYS A 139 -4.51 -23.58 -10.57
N MET A 140 -3.26 -23.96 -10.88
CA MET A 140 -2.56 -23.44 -12.06
C MET A 140 -3.38 -23.84 -13.30
N PRO A 141 -3.59 -22.92 -14.27
CA PRO A 141 -4.14 -23.31 -15.56
C PRO A 141 -3.28 -24.42 -16.16
N ASN A 142 -3.89 -25.43 -16.78
CA ASN A 142 -3.17 -26.54 -17.40
C ASN A 142 -2.13 -26.09 -18.46
N ASP A 143 -2.27 -24.88 -19.00
CA ASP A 143 -1.26 -24.20 -19.82
C ASP A 143 -0.49 -23.17 -18.96
N PRO A 144 0.80 -23.39 -18.70
CA PRO A 144 1.65 -22.46 -17.93
C PRO A 144 1.71 -21.04 -18.51
N TRP A 145 1.38 -20.89 -19.81
CA TRP A 145 1.39 -19.61 -20.52
C TRP A 145 0.02 -18.96 -20.65
N ALA A 146 -1.06 -19.63 -20.21
CA ALA A 146 -2.41 -19.06 -20.23
C ALA A 146 -2.57 -17.88 -19.26
N TYR A 147 -1.81 -17.87 -18.16
CA TYR A 147 -1.84 -16.79 -17.18
C TYR A 147 -1.47 -15.43 -17.81
N GLN A 148 -0.38 -15.36 -18.59
CA GLN A 148 0.03 -14.14 -19.30
C GLN A 148 -1.00 -13.66 -20.32
N LYS A 149 -1.69 -14.58 -20.99
CA LYS A 149 -2.71 -14.25 -22.00
C LYS A 149 -3.97 -13.66 -21.35
N ALA A 150 -4.44 -14.24 -20.23
CA ALA A 150 -5.62 -13.75 -19.52
C ALA A 150 -5.38 -12.38 -18.86
N THR A 151 -4.20 -12.16 -18.29
CA THR A 151 -3.84 -10.87 -17.65
C THR A 151 -3.73 -9.72 -18.65
N HIS A 152 -3.33 -9.98 -19.90
CA HIS A 152 -3.29 -8.95 -20.95
C HIS A 152 -4.63 -8.75 -21.67
N ALA A 153 -5.52 -9.74 -21.65
CA ALA A 153 -6.81 -9.69 -22.33
C ALA A 153 -7.95 -9.08 -21.50
N GLY A 154 -7.71 -8.71 -20.22
CA GLY A 154 -8.73 -8.07 -19.36
C GLY A 154 -9.98 -8.93 -19.13
N THR A 155 -9.91 -10.24 -19.35
CA THR A 155 -11.05 -11.16 -19.28
C THR A 155 -11.15 -11.74 -17.87
N LYS A 156 -12.32 -11.51 -17.25
CA LYS A 156 -12.62 -11.76 -15.83
C LYS A 156 -12.97 -13.21 -15.47
N ASP A 157 -12.92 -14.14 -16.41
CA ASP A 157 -13.40 -15.50 -16.17
C ASP A 157 -12.27 -16.52 -16.20
N ILE A 158 -11.81 -16.89 -15.01
CA ILE A 158 -11.27 -18.23 -14.77
C ILE A 158 -11.60 -18.61 -13.33
N ALA A 159 -12.68 -19.40 -13.21
CA ALA A 159 -13.07 -20.16 -12.03
C ALA A 159 -12.14 -21.36 -11.81
#